data_AF-A0A7J7C5G2-F1
#
_entry.id   AF-A0A7J7C5G2-F1
#
_cell.length_a   1.000
_cell.length_b   1.000
_cell.length_c   1.000
_cell.angle_alpha   90.00
_cell.angle_beta   90.00
_cell.angle_gamma   90.00
#
_symmetry.space_group_name_H-M   'P 1'
#
loop_
_entity.id
_entity.type
_entity.pdbx_description
1 polymer ?
#
loop_
_entity_poly.entity_id
_entity_poly.type
_entity_poly.pdbx_seq_one_letter_code
_entity_poly.pdbx_strand_id
1 'polypeptide(L)'
;MTRSNGIDLEKSKTNKKAKTNDDDCDDLYQTFRARQHLFTNNPKYEPVLKLHIHHAEGLENPATRPPLTYSVESWIEPDQGRARTNKVFGLPNPVWDREFYLRLNRFWDLKFLHIEVLRHGSWSEPGTSSGFACVGRVRIPLPEELHASKSGRFGLVRLVGGEVRGEGHIIVSMKLMKFRRTRV
;
A
#
# COMPACT_ATOMS: atom_id res chain seq x y z
N MET A 1 42.00 -5.35 -70.91
CA MET A 1 42.45 -5.55 -69.52
C MET A 1 42.02 -4.35 -68.68
N THR A 2 41.07 -4.59 -67.76
CA THR A 2 41.02 -4.03 -66.39
C THR A 2 40.46 -2.61 -66.13
N ARG A 3 39.26 -2.60 -65.48
CA ARG A 3 38.68 -1.72 -64.40
C ARG A 3 38.41 -0.24 -64.72
N SER A 4 37.19 0.32 -64.64
CA SER A 4 36.08 0.29 -63.63
C SER A 4 36.41 0.95 -62.28
N ASN A 5 35.77 2.10 -61.99
CA ASN A 5 34.83 2.31 -60.88
C ASN A 5 34.47 3.79 -60.75
N GLY A 6 33.25 4.13 -61.20
CA GLY A 6 32.54 5.35 -60.83
C GLY A 6 31.99 5.22 -59.40
N ILE A 7 31.89 6.37 -58.73
CA ILE A 7 31.47 6.49 -57.34
C ILE A 7 30.00 6.88 -57.36
N ASP A 8 29.11 5.91 -57.09
CA ASP A 8 27.71 6.17 -56.75
C ASP A 8 27.56 6.11 -55.22
N LEU A 9 27.07 7.20 -54.63
CA LEU A 9 26.51 7.15 -53.28
C LEU A 9 25.11 7.78 -53.32
N GLU A 10 24.12 6.90 -53.49
CA GLU A 10 22.70 7.20 -53.37
C GLU A 10 22.37 7.76 -51.98
N LYS A 11 21.55 8.82 -51.98
CA LYS A 11 20.83 9.33 -50.82
C LYS A 11 19.61 8.45 -50.57
N SER A 12 19.59 7.67 -49.49
CA SER A 12 18.39 7.01 -49.00
C SER A 12 17.83 7.69 -47.75
N LYS A 13 16.52 7.91 -47.82
CA LYS A 13 15.61 8.51 -46.84
C LYS A 13 15.60 7.70 -45.53
N THR A 14 15.18 8.30 -44.42
CA THR A 14 13.91 7.90 -43.77
C THR A 14 13.51 8.78 -42.59
N ASN A 15 12.21 8.95 -42.51
CA ASN A 15 11.43 9.77 -41.60
C ASN A 15 11.55 9.35 -40.14
N LYS A 16 11.64 10.36 -39.25
CA LYS A 16 11.29 10.23 -37.84
C LYS A 16 9.79 9.94 -37.73
N LYS A 17 9.44 8.70 -37.40
CA LYS A 17 8.07 8.32 -37.00
C LYS A 17 7.96 8.48 -35.48
N ALA A 18 7.01 9.29 -35.06
CA ALA A 18 6.63 9.46 -33.66
C ALA A 18 6.26 8.09 -33.05
N LYS A 19 6.86 7.77 -31.90
CA LYS A 19 6.61 6.55 -31.12
C LYS A 19 5.44 6.85 -30.16
N THR A 20 4.29 6.23 -30.41
CA THR A 20 3.09 6.30 -29.56
C THR A 20 2.91 5.00 -28.79
N ASN A 21 2.86 5.09 -27.45
CA ASN A 21 1.94 4.44 -26.50
C ASN A 21 1.68 2.90 -26.52
N ASP A 22 2.60 2.06 -26.99
CA ASP A 22 2.45 0.59 -26.87
C ASP A 22 3.28 -0.04 -25.72
N ASP A 23 4.20 0.71 -25.10
CA ASP A 23 5.16 0.17 -24.11
C ASP A 23 4.54 -0.06 -22.70
N ASP A 24 3.40 0.57 -22.36
CA ASP A 24 2.78 0.47 -21.01
C ASP A 24 1.99 -0.83 -20.77
N CYS A 25 1.50 -1.48 -21.83
CA CYS A 25 0.67 -2.70 -21.69
C CYS A 25 1.54 -3.94 -21.42
N ASP A 26 2.75 -3.98 -22.00
CA ASP A 26 3.70 -5.06 -21.79
C ASP A 26 4.27 -5.08 -20.37
N ASP A 27 4.57 -3.91 -19.78
CA ASP A 27 5.12 -3.83 -18.42
C ASP A 27 4.16 -4.37 -17.35
N LEU A 28 2.88 -4.02 -17.46
CA LEU A 28 1.81 -4.53 -16.58
C LEU A 28 1.65 -6.04 -16.71
N TYR A 29 1.71 -6.58 -17.93
CA TYR A 29 1.58 -8.02 -18.18
C TYR A 29 2.79 -8.80 -17.64
N GLN A 30 4.00 -8.28 -17.82
CA GLN A 30 5.22 -8.92 -17.28
C GLN A 30 5.23 -8.88 -15.76
N THR A 31 4.85 -7.76 -15.14
CA THR A 31 4.72 -7.61 -13.69
C THR A 31 3.71 -8.60 -13.11
N PHE A 32 2.56 -8.77 -13.78
CA PHE A 32 1.53 -9.74 -13.39
C PHE A 32 2.07 -11.17 -13.41
N ARG A 33 2.73 -11.58 -14.50
CA ARG A 33 3.32 -12.93 -14.61
C ARG A 33 4.40 -13.17 -13.55
N ALA A 34 5.28 -12.20 -13.32
CA ALA A 34 6.33 -12.30 -12.30
C ALA A 34 5.71 -12.52 -10.91
N ARG A 35 4.69 -11.73 -10.54
CA ARG A 35 3.98 -11.86 -9.26
C ARG A 35 3.27 -13.19 -9.11
N GLN A 36 2.64 -13.69 -10.18
CA GLN A 36 1.94 -14.97 -10.15
C GLN A 36 2.91 -16.14 -9.91
N HIS A 37 4.02 -16.19 -10.67
CA HIS A 37 5.03 -17.27 -10.56
C HIS A 37 5.66 -17.38 -9.16
N LEU A 38 5.77 -16.28 -8.41
CA LEU A 38 6.30 -16.31 -7.04
C LEU A 38 5.47 -17.20 -6.10
N PHE A 39 4.18 -17.38 -6.36
CA PHE A 39 3.25 -18.07 -5.45
C PHE A 39 2.57 -19.30 -6.03
N THR A 40 2.47 -19.44 -7.36
CA THR A 40 1.75 -20.55 -8.00
C THR A 40 2.50 -21.88 -8.03
N ASN A 41 3.81 -21.91 -7.74
CA ASN A 41 4.60 -23.13 -7.91
C ASN A 41 4.33 -24.22 -6.85
N ASN A 42 3.54 -23.94 -5.79
CA ASN A 42 3.22 -24.96 -4.80
C ASN A 42 1.87 -24.69 -4.07
N PRO A 43 0.82 -25.47 -4.32
CA PRO A 43 -0.51 -25.25 -3.73
C PRO A 43 -0.57 -25.48 -2.21
N LYS A 44 0.51 -25.99 -1.61
CA LYS A 44 0.66 -26.11 -0.15
C LYS A 44 0.95 -24.77 0.52
N TYR A 45 1.31 -23.73 -0.22
CA TYR A 45 1.64 -22.42 0.33
C TYR A 45 0.68 -21.35 -0.16
N GLU A 46 0.39 -20.39 0.70
CA GLU A 46 -0.39 -19.20 0.39
C GLU A 46 0.39 -17.92 0.72
N PRO A 47 0.21 -16.85 -0.07
CA PRO A 47 0.77 -15.54 0.26
C PRO A 47 0.10 -14.97 1.51
N VAL A 48 0.93 -14.49 2.43
CA VAL A 48 0.52 -13.79 3.64
C VAL A 48 1.32 -12.50 3.76
N LEU A 49 0.64 -11.40 4.05
CA LEU A 49 1.27 -10.16 4.48
C LEU A 49 1.40 -10.19 6.00
N LYS A 50 2.63 -10.25 6.48
CA LYS A 50 2.94 -9.95 7.88
C LYS A 50 2.98 -8.44 8.03
N LEU A 51 2.05 -7.86 8.78
CA LEU A 51 1.93 -6.43 9.03
C LEU A 51 2.22 -6.15 10.51
N HIS A 52 3.05 -5.15 10.79
CA HIS A 52 3.34 -4.67 12.14
C HIS A 52 3.05 -3.17 12.21
N ILE A 53 2.10 -2.81 13.06
CA ILE A 53 1.72 -1.43 13.36
C ILE A 53 2.43 -1.04 14.66
N HIS A 54 3.43 -0.14 14.57
CA HIS A 54 4.25 0.26 15.71
C HIS A 54 3.54 1.33 16.52
N HIS A 55 3.47 2.53 15.98
CA HIS A 55 2.91 3.72 16.62
C HIS A 55 2.49 4.76 15.57
N ALA A 56 1.86 5.83 16.03
CA ALA A 56 1.62 7.03 15.25
C ALA A 56 2.29 8.24 15.90
N GLU A 57 2.49 9.29 15.13
CA GLU A 57 3.14 10.52 15.55
C GLU A 57 2.36 11.74 15.10
N GLY A 58 2.25 12.73 15.98
CA GLY A 58 1.67 14.04 15.64
C GLY A 58 0.19 13.95 15.24
N LEU A 59 -0.54 12.99 15.82
CA LEU A 59 -1.99 12.92 15.64
C LEU A 59 -2.65 14.05 16.41
N GLU A 60 -3.48 14.83 15.72
CA GLU A 60 -4.26 15.94 16.27
C GLU A 60 -3.43 16.98 17.06
N ASN A 61 -4.06 18.12 17.40
CA ASN A 61 -3.40 19.13 18.22
C ASN A 61 -3.77 18.93 19.71
N PRO A 62 -2.83 18.57 20.59
CA PRO A 62 -3.10 18.38 22.02
C PRO A 62 -3.57 19.64 22.74
N ALA A 63 -3.30 20.83 22.20
CA ALA A 63 -3.83 22.08 22.75
C ALA A 63 -5.35 22.22 22.54
N THR A 64 -5.92 21.50 21.57
CA THR A 64 -7.33 21.64 21.17
C THR A 64 -8.20 20.47 21.59
N ARG A 65 -7.60 19.34 21.97
CA ARG A 65 -8.34 18.12 22.31
C ARG A 65 -7.66 17.40 23.47
N PRO A 66 -8.44 16.89 24.45
CA PRO A 66 -7.89 16.04 25.48
C PRO A 66 -7.38 14.73 24.87
N PRO A 67 -6.45 14.04 25.55
CA PRO A 67 -6.02 12.71 25.14
C PRO A 67 -7.22 11.75 25.02
N LEU A 68 -7.29 11.05 23.90
CA LEU A 68 -8.37 10.12 23.58
C LEU A 68 -7.79 8.74 23.27
N THR A 69 -8.70 7.80 23.04
CA THR A 69 -8.35 6.43 22.70
C THR A 69 -8.38 6.23 21.19
N TYR A 70 -7.37 5.55 20.67
CA TYR A 70 -7.18 5.32 19.25
C TYR A 70 -7.07 3.83 18.91
N SER A 71 -7.54 3.46 17.73
CA SER A 71 -7.30 2.15 17.11
C SER A 71 -6.91 2.34 15.66
N VAL A 72 -6.21 1.38 15.09
CA VAL A 72 -5.92 1.34 13.65
C VAL A 72 -6.75 0.24 13.02
N GLU A 73 -7.43 0.56 11.93
CA GLU A 73 -8.03 -0.42 11.03
C GLU A 73 -7.19 -0.49 9.76
N SER A 74 -6.87 -1.71 9.32
CA SER A 74 -6.10 -1.94 8.11
C SER A 74 -6.74 -3.04 7.27
N TRP A 75 -6.65 -2.89 5.95
CA TRP A 75 -7.18 -3.86 5.00
C TRP A 75 -6.51 -3.76 3.64
N ILE A 76 -6.67 -4.79 2.84
CA ILE A 76 -6.19 -4.80 1.45
C ILE A 76 -7.38 -4.74 0.52
N GLU A 77 -8.40 -5.57 0.78
CA GLU A 77 -9.72 -5.48 0.18
C GLU A 77 -10.77 -5.23 1.27
N PRO A 78 -11.89 -4.55 0.97
CA PRO A 78 -12.90 -4.24 1.98
C PRO A 78 -13.53 -5.48 2.64
N ASP A 79 -13.52 -6.64 2.01
CA ASP A 79 -14.13 -7.87 2.51
C ASP A 79 -13.09 -8.91 2.95
N GLN A 80 -11.80 -8.68 2.69
CA GLN A 80 -10.72 -9.63 2.96
C GLN A 80 -9.46 -8.96 3.52
N GLY A 81 -8.78 -9.68 4.41
CA GLY A 81 -7.51 -9.21 4.97
C GLY A 81 -7.67 -7.97 5.86
N ARG A 82 -8.79 -7.85 6.58
CA ARG A 82 -8.98 -6.82 7.60
C ARG A 82 -8.24 -7.17 8.90
N ALA A 83 -7.63 -6.18 9.52
CA ALA A 83 -7.10 -6.24 10.87
C ALA A 83 -7.47 -4.96 11.63
N ARG A 84 -7.62 -5.11 12.94
CA ARG A 84 -7.83 -3.98 13.85
C ARG A 84 -6.97 -4.13 15.08
N THR A 85 -6.30 -3.05 15.49
CA THR A 85 -5.60 -3.02 16.78
C THR A 85 -6.58 -2.89 17.93
N ASN A 86 -6.11 -3.25 19.13
CA ASN A 86 -6.78 -2.84 20.36
C ASN A 86 -6.81 -1.31 20.47
N LYS A 87 -7.74 -0.85 21.30
CA LYS A 87 -7.87 0.55 21.66
C LYS A 87 -6.72 0.94 22.61
N VAL A 88 -5.98 1.99 22.27
CA VAL A 88 -4.87 2.51 23.08
C VAL A 88 -5.08 3.99 23.37
N PHE A 89 -4.88 4.40 24.61
CA PHE A 89 -4.87 5.80 24.99
C PHE A 89 -3.52 6.43 24.62
N GLY A 90 -3.54 7.58 23.94
CA GLY A 90 -2.31 8.27 23.61
C GLY A 90 -2.52 9.41 22.62
N LEU A 91 -2.08 10.60 23.02
CA LEU A 91 -2.05 11.79 22.18
C LEU A 91 -0.73 12.54 22.47
N PRO A 92 0.02 12.99 21.45
CA PRO A 92 -0.22 12.82 20.00
C PRO A 92 0.34 11.51 19.43
N ASN A 93 0.94 10.66 20.26
CA ASN A 93 1.76 9.53 19.83
C ASN A 93 1.32 8.18 20.43
N PRO A 94 0.15 7.63 20.04
CA PRO A 94 -0.28 6.31 20.53
C PRO A 94 0.62 5.18 20.00
N VAL A 95 0.88 4.18 20.85
CA VAL A 95 1.72 3.01 20.55
C VAL A 95 0.87 1.74 20.61
N TRP A 96 0.79 0.99 19.51
CA TRP A 96 0.06 -0.28 19.47
C TRP A 96 0.96 -1.49 19.55
N ASP A 97 2.14 -1.42 18.93
CA ASP A 97 3.11 -2.50 18.80
C ASP A 97 2.45 -3.86 18.50
N ARG A 98 1.68 -3.90 17.40
CA ARG A 98 0.82 -5.03 17.08
C ARG A 98 1.09 -5.63 15.72
N GLU A 99 1.22 -6.95 15.71
CA GLU A 99 1.46 -7.76 14.53
C GLU A 99 0.20 -8.49 14.05
N PHE A 100 0.04 -8.59 12.73
CA PHE A 100 -1.05 -9.24 12.04
C PHE A 100 -0.54 -10.06 10.86
N TYR A 101 -1.27 -11.12 10.53
CA TYR A 101 -1.02 -11.99 9.38
C TYR A 101 -2.25 -11.95 8.47
N LEU A 102 -2.17 -11.20 7.39
CA LEU A 102 -3.27 -11.02 6.44
C LEU A 102 -3.09 -11.99 5.29
N ARG A 103 -4.04 -12.90 5.10
CA ARG A 103 -4.06 -13.80 3.95
C ARG A 103 -4.41 -13.02 2.68
N LEU A 104 -3.67 -13.28 1.60
CA LEU A 104 -3.82 -12.56 0.34
C LEU A 104 -4.42 -13.49 -0.70
N ASN A 105 -5.74 -13.50 -0.84
CA ASN A 105 -6.34 -14.18 -1.98
C ASN A 105 -6.01 -13.36 -3.24
N ARG A 106 -5.52 -14.00 -4.29
CA ARG A 106 -5.16 -13.33 -5.56
C ARG A 106 -4.18 -12.16 -5.38
N PHE A 107 -3.10 -12.37 -4.61
CA PHE A 107 -2.07 -11.35 -4.33
C PHE A 107 -1.63 -10.51 -5.55
N TRP A 108 -1.58 -11.09 -6.74
CA TRP A 108 -1.16 -10.41 -7.96
C TRP A 108 -2.03 -9.20 -8.34
N ASP A 109 -3.32 -9.19 -7.96
CA ASP A 109 -4.25 -8.08 -8.22
C ASP A 109 -4.16 -6.97 -7.15
N LEU A 110 -3.50 -7.25 -6.02
CA LEU A 110 -3.44 -6.37 -4.86
C LEU A 110 -2.30 -5.36 -4.99
N LYS A 111 -2.62 -4.08 -4.79
CA LYS A 111 -1.65 -2.97 -4.95
C LYS A 111 -1.32 -2.28 -3.64
N PHE A 112 -2.29 -2.07 -2.77
CA PHE A 112 -2.12 -1.22 -1.59
C PHE A 112 -2.66 -1.87 -0.33
N LEU A 113 -1.96 -1.65 0.78
CA LEU A 113 -2.51 -1.73 2.12
C LEU A 113 -3.17 -0.38 2.44
N HIS A 114 -4.44 -0.43 2.81
CA HIS A 114 -5.19 0.68 3.33
C HIS A 114 -5.09 0.70 4.84
N ILE A 115 -4.85 1.88 5.41
CA ILE A 115 -4.81 2.07 6.86
C ILE A 115 -5.64 3.30 7.21
N GLU A 116 -6.46 3.18 8.25
CA GLU A 116 -7.16 4.28 8.89
C GLU A 116 -6.88 4.29 10.39
N VAL A 117 -6.59 5.48 10.92
CA VAL A 117 -6.52 5.70 12.36
C VAL A 117 -7.87 6.23 12.82
N LEU A 118 -8.44 5.58 13.83
CA LEU A 118 -9.77 5.86 14.36
C LEU A 118 -9.63 6.35 15.80
N ARG A 119 -10.26 7.47 16.11
CA ARG A 119 -10.44 8.02 17.45
C ARG A 119 -11.78 7.57 18.02
N HIS A 120 -11.80 7.18 19.29
CA HIS A 120 -13.00 6.74 20.01
C HIS A 120 -13.44 7.79 21.03
N GLY A 121 -14.73 7.78 21.38
CA GLY A 121 -15.29 8.68 22.40
C GLY A 121 -15.59 10.08 21.88
N SER A 122 -15.84 10.20 20.57
CA SER A 122 -16.18 11.47 19.93
C SER A 122 -17.68 11.74 20.04
N TRP A 123 -18.17 12.03 21.24
CA TRP A 123 -19.60 12.36 21.47
C TRP A 123 -19.99 13.74 20.93
N SER A 124 -19.01 14.60 20.64
CA SER A 124 -19.20 15.98 20.20
C SER A 124 -19.21 16.18 18.67
N GLU A 125 -19.08 15.12 17.87
CA GLU A 125 -19.27 15.20 16.41
C GLU A 125 -20.70 14.73 16.06
N PRO A 126 -21.66 15.66 15.89
CA PRO A 126 -23.05 15.33 15.57
C PRO A 126 -23.11 14.82 14.13
N GLY A 127 -23.06 13.51 13.95
CA GLY A 127 -23.11 12.89 12.62
C GLY A 127 -22.67 11.43 12.56
N THR A 128 -21.92 10.94 13.55
CA THR A 128 -21.51 9.53 13.61
C THR A 128 -22.15 8.85 14.81
N SER A 129 -23.28 8.17 14.58
CA SER A 129 -24.01 7.35 15.59
C SER A 129 -23.18 6.22 16.21
N SER A 130 -21.96 6.01 15.74
CA SER A 130 -21.04 4.95 16.15
C SER A 130 -19.97 5.38 17.16
N GLY A 131 -19.86 6.68 17.48
CA GLY A 131 -18.96 7.20 18.53
C GLY A 131 -17.47 7.17 18.20
N PHE A 132 -17.10 6.97 16.93
CA PHE A 132 -15.71 7.05 16.45
C PHE A 132 -15.54 7.99 15.25
N ALA A 133 -14.37 8.61 15.14
CA ALA A 133 -14.00 9.53 14.07
C ALA A 133 -12.71 9.06 13.39
N CYS A 134 -12.66 9.12 12.06
CA CYS A 134 -11.42 8.86 11.31
C CYS A 134 -10.51 10.09 11.40
N VAL A 135 -9.32 9.92 11.99
CA VAL A 135 -8.35 11.01 12.15
C VAL A 135 -7.39 11.13 10.98
N GLY A 136 -7.13 10.03 10.28
CA GLY A 136 -6.27 10.04 9.12
C GLY A 136 -6.24 8.71 8.41
N ARG A 137 -5.92 8.75 7.11
CA ARG A 137 -5.87 7.59 6.23
C ARG A 137 -4.57 7.59 5.44
N VAL A 138 -4.09 6.41 5.08
CA VAL A 138 -2.97 6.26 4.16
C VAL A 138 -3.11 4.98 3.32
N ARG A 139 -2.56 5.03 2.11
CA ARG A 139 -2.45 3.89 1.20
C ARG A 139 -0.97 3.60 0.97
N ILE A 140 -0.53 2.40 1.35
CA ILE A 140 0.88 2.00 1.29
C ILE A 140 1.01 0.90 0.23
N PRO A 141 1.86 1.08 -0.80
CA PRO A 141 2.07 0.03 -1.79
C PRO A 141 2.63 -1.23 -1.13
N LEU A 142 2.06 -2.39 -1.46
CA LEU A 142 2.53 -3.69 -0.96
C LEU A 142 3.95 -4.00 -1.44
N PRO A 143 4.74 -4.81 -0.72
CA PRO A 143 6.01 -5.32 -1.23
C PRO A 143 5.77 -6.14 -2.51
N GLU A 144 6.61 -5.92 -3.52
CA GLU A 144 6.44 -6.54 -4.84
C GLU A 144 6.99 -7.96 -4.89
N GLU A 145 8.02 -8.21 -4.10
CA GLU A 145 8.74 -9.48 -4.06
C GLU A 145 8.40 -10.29 -2.80
N LEU A 146 8.43 -11.61 -2.96
CA LEU A 146 8.32 -12.51 -1.83
C LEU A 146 9.53 -12.35 -0.89
N HIS A 147 9.27 -12.36 0.42
CA HIS A 147 10.25 -12.10 1.48
C HIS A 147 10.80 -10.67 1.53
N ALA A 148 10.40 -9.78 0.62
CA ALA A 148 10.70 -8.36 0.74
C ALA A 148 9.97 -7.76 1.94
N SER A 149 10.71 -6.94 2.68
CA SER A 149 10.19 -6.12 3.77
C SER A 149 10.13 -4.67 3.36
N LYS A 150 9.04 -4.00 3.74
CA LYS A 150 8.87 -2.56 3.61
C LYS A 150 8.58 -1.99 4.98
N SER A 151 9.37 -1.03 5.42
CA SER A 151 9.16 -0.31 6.68
C SER A 151 9.24 1.18 6.39
N GLY A 152 8.46 1.98 7.11
CA GLY A 152 8.52 3.41 6.92
C GLY A 152 7.58 4.19 7.82
N ARG A 153 7.77 5.51 7.71
CA ARG A 153 6.93 6.54 8.31
C ARG A 153 6.05 7.11 7.20
N PHE A 154 4.75 6.91 7.31
CA PHE A 154 3.80 7.23 6.25
C PHE A 154 2.87 8.37 6.69
N GLY A 155 2.75 9.41 5.88
CA GLY A 155 1.89 10.55 6.16
C GLY A 155 0.42 10.16 6.15
N LEU A 156 -0.30 10.57 7.19
CA LEU A 156 -1.75 10.41 7.29
C LEU A 156 -2.44 11.64 6.72
N VAL A 157 -3.51 11.42 5.97
CA VAL A 157 -4.34 12.50 5.42
C VAL A 157 -5.81 12.36 5.79
N ARG A 158 -6.51 13.48 5.91
CA ARG A 158 -7.96 13.54 6.13
C ARG A 158 -8.59 14.55 5.18
N LEU A 159 -9.80 14.22 4.71
CA LEU A 159 -10.65 15.13 3.96
C LEU A 159 -11.47 15.99 4.92
N VAL A 160 -11.31 17.31 4.85
CA VAL A 160 -12.05 18.29 5.66
C VAL A 160 -12.59 19.35 4.70
N GLY A 161 -13.93 19.45 4.57
CA GLY A 161 -14.55 20.44 3.69
C GLY A 161 -14.17 20.32 2.20
N GLY A 162 -13.79 19.11 1.74
CA GLY A 162 -13.30 18.87 0.38
C GLY A 162 -11.80 19.05 0.19
N GLU A 163 -11.08 19.54 1.20
CA GLU A 163 -9.62 19.71 1.16
C GLU A 163 -8.90 18.52 1.81
N VAL A 164 -7.74 18.16 1.27
CA VAL A 164 -6.85 17.16 1.87
C VAL A 164 -5.92 17.84 2.87
N ARG A 165 -5.96 17.41 4.13
CA ARG A 165 -5.10 17.91 5.21
C ARG A 165 -4.21 16.80 5.76
N GLY A 166 -2.97 17.13 6.13
CA GLY A 166 -2.05 16.22 6.80
C GLY A 166 -2.34 16.13 8.30
N GLU A 167 -2.39 14.91 8.84
CA GLU A 167 -2.86 14.60 10.21
C GLU A 167 -1.84 13.75 11.00
N GLY A 168 -0.56 14.00 10.74
CA GLY A 168 0.54 13.26 11.37
C GLY A 168 1.02 12.08 10.51
N HIS A 169 1.62 11.08 11.17
CA HIS A 169 2.23 9.94 10.51
C HIS A 169 1.95 8.64 11.25
N ILE A 170 1.93 7.53 10.51
CA ILE A 170 1.92 6.17 11.06
C ILE A 170 3.22 5.45 10.70
N ILE A 171 3.78 4.73 11.66
CA ILE A 171 4.98 3.93 11.48
C ILE A 171 4.57 2.47 11.40
N VAL A 172 4.82 1.86 10.25
CA VAL A 172 4.48 0.45 10.00
C VAL A 172 5.62 -0.27 9.32
N SER A 173 5.72 -1.57 9.56
CA SER A 173 6.52 -2.48 8.76
C SER A 173 5.66 -3.61 8.23
N MET A 174 5.98 -4.11 7.04
CA MET A 174 5.27 -5.20 6.41
C MET A 174 6.23 -6.09 5.63
N LYS A 175 5.96 -7.40 5.61
CA LYS A 175 6.74 -8.38 4.88
C LYS A 175 5.83 -9.37 4.19
N LEU A 176 6.07 -9.59 2.91
CA LEU A 176 5.36 -10.62 2.15
C LEU A 176 6.00 -11.98 2.40
N MET A 177 5.21 -12.99 2.72
CA MET A 177 5.72 -14.32 3.05
C MET A 177 4.83 -15.45 2.51
N LYS A 178 5.41 -16.64 2.40
CA LYS A 178 4.67 -17.88 2.15
C LYS A 178 4.31 -18.51 3.49
N PHE A 179 3.03 -18.80 3.68
CA PHE A 179 2.56 -19.58 4.82
C PHE A 179 2.09 -20.95 4.33
N ARG A 180 2.43 -22.01 5.08
CA ARG A 180 2.00 -23.35 4.73
C ARG A 180 0.52 -23.49 5.08
N ARG A 181 -0.31 -23.88 4.12
CA ARG A 181 -1.71 -24.22 4.37
C ARG A 181 -1.77 -25.43 5.30
N THR A 182 -2.32 -25.22 6.48
CA THR A 182 -2.75 -26.32 7.35
C THR A 182 -4.08 -26.82 6.81
N ARG A 183 -4.17 -28.12 6.50
CA ARG A 183 -5.48 -28.75 6.26
C ARG A 183 -6.22 -28.71 7.59
N VAL A 184 -7.32 -27.94 7.63
CA VAL A 184 -8.33 -28.03 8.68
C VAL A 184 -9.24 -29.20 8.33
#